data_AF-A0A4V0X172-F1
#
_entry.id   AF-A0A4V0X172-F1
#
_cell.length_a   1.000
_cell.length_b   1.000
_cell.length_c   1.000
_cell.angle_alpha   90.00
_cell.angle_beta   90.00
_cell.angle_gamma   90.00
#
_symmetry.space_group_name_H-M   'P 1'
#
loop_
_entity.id
_entity.type
_entity.pdbx_description
1 polymer ?
#
loop_
_entity_poly.entity_id
_entity_poly.type
_entity_poly.pdbx_seq_one_letter_code
_entity_poly.pdbx_strand_id
1 'polypeptide(L)'
;MMTNTDVAEGRESGSADRKRPGFFGRLALFVRQVIVELRKVIWPTRKELIAYTIVVIVFVVLIAAIIAGFDYVFTKGVLFIFG
;
A
#
# COMPACT_ATOMS: atom_id res chain seq x y z
N MET A 1 -11.97 -52.25 -53.65
CA MET A 1 -11.58 -51.47 -54.85
C MET A 1 -11.67 -50.00 -54.47
N MET A 2 -10.54 -49.30 -54.60
CA MET A 2 -10.24 -47.87 -54.42
C MET A 2 -10.46 -47.16 -53.06
N THR A 3 -9.37 -47.10 -52.30
CA THR A 3 -8.67 -45.89 -51.82
C THR A 3 -9.32 -44.53 -52.05
N ASN A 4 -9.46 -43.75 -50.98
CA ASN A 4 -8.94 -42.37 -50.96
C ASN A 4 -8.27 -42.11 -49.61
N THR A 5 -6.95 -42.11 -49.68
CA THR A 5 -6.03 -41.54 -48.71
C THR A 5 -6.05 -40.01 -48.85
N ASP A 6 -5.68 -39.33 -47.77
CA ASP A 6 -5.11 -37.98 -47.74
C ASP A 6 -6.04 -36.77 -47.91
N VAL A 7 -6.57 -36.30 -46.77
CA VAL A 7 -6.47 -34.88 -46.45
C VAL A 7 -5.66 -34.76 -45.16
N ALA A 8 -4.34 -34.68 -45.35
CA ALA A 8 -3.48 -33.96 -44.44
C ALA A 8 -3.94 -32.49 -44.38
N GLU A 9 -3.96 -31.87 -43.21
CA GLU A 9 -2.93 -30.88 -42.85
C GLU A 9 -3.26 -30.28 -41.47
N GLY A 10 -2.20 -30.13 -40.67
CA GLY A 10 -2.27 -29.80 -39.26
C GLY A 10 -2.87 -28.42 -39.01
N ARG A 11 -3.73 -28.35 -38.00
CA ARG A 11 -3.81 -27.13 -37.18
C ARG A 11 -2.79 -27.30 -36.08
N GLU A 12 -1.70 -26.55 -36.25
CA GLU A 12 -0.62 -26.38 -35.30
C GLU A 12 -1.15 -26.33 -33.87
N SER A 13 -0.92 -27.41 -33.14
CA SER A 13 -0.75 -27.33 -31.70
C SER A 13 0.54 -26.56 -31.49
N GLY A 14 0.43 -25.23 -31.51
CA GLY A 14 1.47 -24.32 -31.07
C GLY A 14 1.85 -24.69 -29.64
N SER A 15 2.83 -25.56 -29.54
CA SER A 15 3.50 -25.94 -28.31
C SER A 15 4.11 -24.66 -27.77
N ALA A 16 3.35 -23.97 -26.92
CA ALA A 16 3.88 -22.92 -26.08
C ALA A 16 4.98 -23.58 -25.25
N ASP A 17 6.22 -23.39 -25.70
CA ASP A 17 7.44 -23.66 -24.96
C ASP A 17 7.26 -23.04 -23.57
N ARG A 18 6.84 -23.87 -22.61
CA ARG A 18 6.72 -23.48 -21.21
C ARG A 18 8.16 -23.36 -20.70
N LYS A 19 8.83 -22.27 -21.06
CA LYS A 19 10.06 -21.83 -20.41
C LYS A 19 9.77 -21.82 -18.93
N ARG A 20 10.40 -22.76 -18.22
CA ARG A 20 10.37 -22.82 -16.76
C ARG A 20 10.69 -21.41 -16.26
N PRO A 21 9.83 -20.79 -15.44
CA PRO A 21 10.10 -19.42 -15.00
C PRO A 21 11.45 -19.42 -14.27
N GLY A 22 12.43 -18.73 -14.85
CA GLY A 22 13.72 -18.49 -14.21
C GLY A 22 13.55 -17.71 -12.90
N PHE A 23 14.66 -17.38 -12.23
CA PHE A 23 14.63 -16.56 -11.02
C PHE A 23 13.79 -15.27 -11.18
N PHE A 24 13.92 -14.59 -12.32
CA PHE A 24 13.13 -13.41 -12.69
C PHE A 24 11.63 -13.70 -12.87
N GLY A 25 11.27 -14.89 -13.39
CA GLY A 25 9.88 -15.31 -13.52
C GLY A 25 9.21 -15.57 -12.16
N ARG A 26 9.97 -16.12 -11.20
CA ARG A 26 9.51 -16.29 -9.81
C ARG A 26 9.32 -14.94 -9.09
N LEU A 27 10.25 -13.99 -9.28
CA LEU A 27 10.12 -12.64 -8.73
C LEU A 27 8.92 -11.89 -9.31
N ALA A 28 8.69 -11.98 -10.61
CA ALA A 28 7.52 -11.37 -11.27
C ALA A 28 6.20 -11.94 -10.74
N LEU A 29 6.13 -13.27 -10.49
CA LEU A 29 4.98 -13.91 -9.87
C LEU A 29 4.76 -13.44 -8.43
N PHE A 30 5.82 -13.30 -7.64
CA PHE A 30 5.76 -12.78 -6.28
C PHE A 30 5.24 -11.33 -6.23
N VAL A 31 5.79 -10.43 -7.06
CA VAL A 31 5.32 -9.04 -7.14
C VAL A 31 3.85 -8.98 -7.57
N ARG A 32 3.46 -9.81 -8.54
CA ARG A 32 2.06 -9.93 -8.95
C ARG A 32 1.16 -10.39 -7.80
N GLN A 33 1.60 -11.34 -6.98
CA GLN A 33 0.86 -11.78 -5.79
C GLN A 33 0.74 -10.66 -4.75
N VAL A 34 1.82 -9.92 -4.47
CA VAL A 34 1.82 -8.77 -3.54
C VAL A 34 0.81 -7.71 -3.99
N ILE A 35 0.78 -7.36 -5.28
CA ILE A 35 -0.18 -6.39 -5.81
C ILE A 35 -1.63 -6.87 -5.64
N VAL A 36 -1.89 -8.17 -5.84
CA VAL A 36 -3.22 -8.76 -5.64
C VAL A 36 -3.65 -8.67 -4.16
N GLU A 37 -2.73 -8.89 -3.22
CA GLU A 37 -3.02 -8.79 -1.79
C GLU A 37 -3.18 -7.33 -1.34
N LEU A 38 -2.35 -6.42 -1.84
CA LEU A 38 -2.46 -4.98 -1.56
C LEU A 38 -3.77 -4.37 -2.06
N ARG A 39 -4.40 -4.96 -3.09
CA ARG A 39 -5.75 -4.57 -3.52
C ARG A 39 -6.86 -4.98 -2.53
N LYS A 40 -6.60 -5.95 -1.65
CA LYS A 40 -7.52 -6.33 -0.57
C LYS A 40 -7.43 -5.40 0.63
N VAL A 41 -6.37 -4.59 0.72
CA VAL A 41 -6.30 -3.52 1.70
C VAL A 41 -7.41 -2.54 1.36
N ILE A 42 -8.38 -2.41 2.25
CA ILE A 42 -9.46 -1.44 2.10
C ILE A 42 -8.82 -0.06 2.22
N TRP A 43 -8.58 0.59 1.09
CA TRP A 43 -8.07 1.95 1.06
C TRP A 43 -9.14 2.86 1.63
N PRO A 44 -8.87 3.52 2.77
CA PRO A 44 -9.89 4.26 3.48
C PRO A 44 -10.43 5.39 2.59
N THR A 45 -11.72 5.68 2.73
CA THR A 45 -12.36 6.71 1.91
C THR A 45 -11.77 8.09 2.23
N ARG A 46 -11.76 9.03 1.28
CA ARG A 46 -11.24 10.39 1.50
C ARG A 46 -11.81 11.05 2.76
N LYS A 47 -13.07 10.74 3.10
CA LYS A 47 -13.76 11.23 4.29
C LYS A 47 -13.14 10.69 5.59
N GLU A 48 -12.79 9.41 5.63
CA GLU A 48 -12.11 8.80 6.78
C GLU A 48 -10.71 9.39 6.98
N LEU A 49 -9.94 9.56 5.90
CA LEU A 49 -8.62 10.19 5.99
C LEU A 49 -8.73 11.59 6.62
N ILE A 50 -9.66 12.41 6.12
CA ILE A 50 -9.88 13.76 6.62
C ILE A 50 -10.30 13.73 8.09
N ALA A 51 -11.22 12.85 8.47
CA ALA A 51 -11.65 12.71 9.86
C ALA A 51 -10.48 12.37 10.80
N TYR A 52 -9.64 11.40 10.43
CA TYR A 52 -8.47 11.04 11.22
C TYR A 52 -7.44 12.17 11.30
N THR A 53 -7.18 12.88 10.20
CA THR A 53 -6.27 14.03 10.22
C THR A 53 -6.82 15.17 11.10
N ILE A 54 -8.13 15.44 11.08
CA ILE A 54 -8.75 16.46 11.95
C ILE A 54 -8.58 16.10 13.42
N VAL A 55 -8.85 14.84 13.80
CA VAL A 55 -8.68 14.39 15.19
C VAL A 55 -7.24 14.60 15.66
N VAL A 56 -6.26 14.25 14.82
CA VAL A 56 -4.83 14.47 15.12
C VAL A 56 -4.51 15.95 15.28
N ILE A 57 -4.99 16.81 14.38
CA ILE A 57 -4.78 18.27 14.47
C ILE A 57 -5.33 18.83 15.77
N VAL A 58 -6.58 18.48 16.12
CA VAL A 58 -7.21 18.96 17.37
C VAL A 58 -6.42 18.50 18.59
N PHE A 59 -5.97 17.23 18.59
CA PHE A 59 -5.17 16.67 19.69
C PHE A 59 -3.82 17.38 19.84
N VAL A 60 -3.10 17.61 18.74
CA VAL A 60 -1.82 18.32 18.73
C VAL A 60 -1.98 19.76 19.24
N VAL A 61 -3.02 20.47 18.79
CA VAL A 61 -3.31 21.83 19.25
C VAL A 61 -3.61 21.87 20.75
N LEU A 62 -4.39 20.91 21.25
CA LEU A 62 -4.72 20.81 22.67
C LEU A 62 -3.47 20.59 23.53
N ILE A 63 -2.60 19.66 23.14
CA ILE A 63 -1.32 19.43 23.85
C ILE A 63 -0.44 20.67 23.78
N ALA A 64 -0.30 21.29 22.60
CA ALA A 64 0.49 22.50 22.43
C ALA A 64 -0.01 23.64 23.32
N ALA A 65 -1.33 23.82 23.45
CA ALA A 65 -1.92 24.81 24.33
C ALA A 65 -1.62 24.53 25.81
N ILE A 66 -1.68 23.27 26.23
CA ILE A 66 -1.33 22.87 27.60
C ILE A 66 0.15 23.16 27.89
N ILE A 67 1.05 22.73 27.00
CA ILE A 67 2.50 22.97 27.14
C ILE A 67 2.78 24.47 27.20
N ALA A 68 2.24 25.26 26.27
CA ALA A 68 2.41 26.70 26.25
C ALA A 68 1.87 27.37 27.53
N GLY A 69 0.76 26.88 28.08
CA GLY A 69 0.22 27.32 29.37
C GLY A 69 1.19 27.03 30.52
N PHE A 70 1.74 25.81 30.58
CA PHE A 70 2.76 25.45 31.56
C PHE A 70 4.02 26.29 31.41
N ASP A 71 4.54 26.47 30.20
CA ASP A 71 5.72 27.30 29.92
C ASP A 71 5.52 28.74 30.41
N TYR A 72 4.32 29.30 30.23
CA TYR A 72 3.97 30.63 30.74
C TYR A 72 3.99 30.69 32.27
N VAL A 73 3.38 29.69 32.92
CA VAL A 73 3.35 29.58 34.39
C VAL A 73 4.76 29.42 34.95
N PHE A 74 5.56 28.53 34.38
CA PHE A 74 6.94 28.32 34.80
C PHE A 74 7.80 29.56 34.58
N THR A 75 7.66 30.25 33.45
CA THR A 75 8.41 31.48 33.18
C THR A 75 8.11 32.54 34.24
N LYS A 76 6.83 32.74 34.58
CA LYS A 76 6.42 33.68 35.65
C LYS A 76 6.88 33.22 37.04
N GLY A 77 6.78 31.93 37.34
CA GLY A 77 7.17 31.37 38.62
C GLY A 77 8.67 31.45 38.88
N VAL A 78 9.49 31.12 37.88
CA VAL A 78 10.95 31.25 37.94
C VAL A 78 11.34 32.71 38.09
N LEU A 79 10.74 33.62 37.32
CA LEU A 79 11.02 35.05 37.43
C LEU A 79 10.62 35.64 38.81
N PHE A 80 9.59 35.09 39.46
CA PHE A 80 9.21 35.50 40.81
C PHE A 80 10.16 34.97 41.90
N ILE A 81 10.75 33.79 41.69
CA ILE A 81 11.65 33.15 42.66
C ILE A 81 13.09 33.67 42.55
N PHE A 82 13.55 33.92 41.33
CA PHE A 82 14.94 34.32 41.04
C PHE A 82 15.10 35.81 40.66
N GLY A 83 14.00 36.52 40.42
CA GLY A 83 13.99 37.98 40.29
C GLY A 83 13.79 38.64 41.63
#